data_AF-A0A3A0AFT3-F1
#
_entry.id   AF-A0A3A0AFT3-F1
#
_cell.length_a   1.000
_cell.length_b   1.000
_cell.length_c   1.000
_cell.angle_alpha   90.00
_cell.angle_beta   90.00
_cell.angle_gamma   90.00
#
_symmetry.space_group_name_H-M   'P 1'
#
loop_
_entity.id
_entity.type
_entity.pdbx_description
1 polymer ?
#
loop_
_entity_poly.entity_id
_entity_poly.type
_entity_poly.pdbx_seq_one_letter_code
_entity_poly.pdbx_strand_id
1 'polypeptide(L)'
;MAPNVVRIFLYVYSPAEFGLEGYSLLVTHNGTPLVVDEVSVGGAPDVTRTEPGPFTRFTNMNIIFVEPQSGRWEIQLIDAERRPVGPPAVFDLTADEITRELYVRYRQE
;
A
#
# COMPACT_ATOMS: atom_id res chain seq x y z
N MET A 1 -13.10 3.65 -18.20
CA MET A 1 -12.11 3.48 -17.11
C MET A 1 -11.10 4.60 -17.24
N ALA A 2 -10.78 5.30 -16.16
CA ALA A 2 -9.66 6.25 -16.20
C ALA A 2 -8.40 5.48 -16.61
N PRO A 3 -7.75 5.84 -17.73
CA PRO A 3 -6.46 5.25 -18.06
C PRO A 3 -5.47 5.70 -16.98
N ASN A 4 -4.64 4.78 -16.48
CA ASN A 4 -3.53 5.07 -15.55
C ASN A 4 -3.95 5.28 -14.08
N VAL A 5 -4.47 4.23 -13.44
CA VAL A 5 -4.70 4.22 -11.99
C VAL A 5 -3.88 3.08 -11.38
N VAL A 6 -3.08 3.40 -10.36
CA VAL A 6 -2.38 2.41 -9.53
C VAL A 6 -2.92 2.52 -8.11
N ARG A 7 -3.30 1.39 -7.53
CA ARG A 7 -3.81 1.32 -6.16
C ARG A 7 -2.80 0.62 -5.27
N ILE A 8 -2.54 1.19 -4.10
CA ILE A 8 -1.71 0.57 -3.07
C ILE A 8 -2.61 0.21 -1.89
N PHE A 9 -2.57 -1.05 -1.49
CA PHE A 9 -3.17 -1.55 -0.26
C PHE A 9 -2.08 -1.84 0.76
N LEU A 10 -2.20 -1.21 1.93
CA LEU A 10 -1.36 -1.50 3.08
C LEU A 10 -2.12 -2.39 4.07
N TYR A 11 -1.41 -3.36 4.63
CA TYR A 11 -1.82 -4.05 5.85
C TYR A 11 -0.66 -4.09 6.84
N VAL A 12 -0.73 -3.24 7.87
CA VAL A 12 0.22 -3.18 8.98
C VAL A 12 -0.44 -3.68 10.26
N TYR A 13 0.15 -4.69 10.90
CA TYR A 13 -0.48 -5.42 12.01
C TYR A 13 0.54 -5.98 13.00
N SER A 14 0.08 -6.42 14.17
CA SER A 14 0.84 -7.25 15.11
C SER A 14 0.04 -8.51 15.50
N PRO A 15 0.65 -9.50 16.17
CA PRO A 15 -0.10 -10.63 16.73
C PRO A 15 -1.14 -10.24 17.79
N ALA A 16 -0.92 -9.13 18.49
CA ALA A 16 -1.83 -8.62 19.51
C ALA A 16 -2.93 -7.74 18.92
N GLU A 17 -2.62 -7.00 17.87
CA GLU A 17 -3.50 -6.02 17.23
C GLU A 17 -3.60 -6.31 15.74
N PHE A 18 -4.79 -6.75 15.28
CA PHE A 18 -5.00 -7.12 13.88
C PHE A 18 -4.68 -5.99 12.89
N GLY A 19 -4.94 -4.74 13.24
CA GLY A 19 -4.57 -3.57 12.45
C GLY A 19 -3.94 -2.54 13.38
N LEU A 20 -2.79 -2.00 12.97
CA LEU A 20 -2.09 -0.94 13.70
C LEU A 20 -2.42 0.42 13.07
N GLU A 21 -2.71 1.42 13.91
CA GLU A 21 -3.00 2.78 13.48
C GLU A 21 -1.76 3.68 13.40
N GLY A 22 -1.89 4.81 12.70
CA GLY A 22 -0.89 5.89 12.75
C GLY A 22 0.29 5.73 11.81
N TYR A 23 0.32 4.68 10.98
CA TYR A 23 1.35 4.51 9.95
C TYR A 23 0.93 5.15 8.62
N SER A 24 1.90 5.51 7.80
CA SER A 24 1.67 5.97 6.42
C SER A 24 2.75 5.40 5.49
N LEU A 25 2.79 5.87 4.24
CA LEU A 25 3.73 5.43 3.23
C LEU A 25 4.51 6.60 2.63
N LEU A 26 5.81 6.42 2.42
CA LEU A 26 6.56 7.17 1.41
C LEU A 26 6.55 6.36 0.12
N VAL A 27 6.02 6.95 -0.94
CA VAL A 27 5.92 6.30 -2.25
C VAL A 27 6.76 7.08 -3.24
N THR A 28 7.57 6.36 -4.02
CA THR A 28 8.25 6.92 -5.19
C THR A 28 7.92 6.10 -6.43
N HIS A 29 7.80 6.78 -7.56
CA HIS A 29 7.67 6.18 -8.88
C HIS A 29 8.79 6.68 -9.79
N ASN A 30 9.63 5.76 -10.26
CA ASN A 30 10.87 6.08 -10.98
C ASN A 30 11.74 7.13 -10.27
N GLY A 31 11.82 7.04 -8.94
CA GLY A 31 12.54 7.98 -8.08
C GLY A 31 11.83 9.31 -7.82
N THR A 32 10.67 9.55 -8.43
CA THR A 32 9.85 10.75 -8.18
C THR A 32 8.92 10.51 -6.98
N PRO A 33 8.97 11.32 -5.92
CA PRO A 33 8.07 11.18 -4.78
C PRO A 33 6.61 11.46 -5.16
N LEU A 34 5.70 10.64 -4.65
CA LEU A 34 4.25 10.84 -4.77
C LEU A 34 3.66 11.19 -3.40
N VAL A 35 2.63 12.04 -3.39
CA VAL A 35 1.96 12.50 -2.17
C VAL A 35 1.08 11.39 -1.60
N VAL A 36 1.18 11.17 -0.29
CA VAL A 36 0.34 10.25 0.47
C VAL A 36 -0.23 11.01 1.66
N ASP A 37 -1.55 11.16 1.69
CA ASP A 37 -2.29 11.85 2.76
C ASP A 37 -3.10 10.88 3.64
N GLU A 38 -2.98 9.58 3.38
CA GLU A 38 -3.70 8.53 4.08
C GLU A 38 -2.87 7.96 5.25
N VAL A 39 -3.57 7.48 6.27
CA VAL A 39 -2.99 6.89 7.49
C VAL A 39 -3.69 5.57 7.79
N SER A 40 -2.97 4.60 8.34
CA SER A 40 -3.51 3.31 8.73
C SER A 40 -4.49 3.41 9.89
N VAL A 41 -5.51 2.56 9.85
CA VAL A 41 -6.55 2.45 10.87
C VAL A 41 -6.27 1.24 11.77
N GLY A 42 -6.53 1.40 13.06
CA GLY A 42 -6.36 0.35 14.06
C GLY A 42 -7.56 -0.58 14.16
N GLY A 43 -7.39 -1.75 14.79
CA GLY A 43 -8.47 -2.69 15.09
C GLY A 43 -8.71 -3.72 13.99
N ALA A 44 -9.97 -4.07 13.71
CA ALA A 44 -10.31 -5.08 12.71
C ALA A 44 -9.99 -4.57 11.30
N PRO A 45 -9.23 -5.30 10.47
CA PRO A 45 -8.92 -4.88 9.12
C PRO A 45 -10.12 -5.01 8.19
N ASP A 46 -10.13 -4.16 7.16
CA ASP A 46 -10.99 -4.30 5.99
C ASP A 46 -10.46 -5.39 5.04
N VAL A 47 -11.23 -5.68 3.99
CA VAL A 47 -10.85 -6.57 2.91
C VAL A 47 -10.84 -5.86 1.55
N THR A 48 -9.88 -6.20 0.69
CA THR A 48 -9.71 -5.55 -0.62
C THR A 48 -10.79 -5.88 -1.66
N ARG A 49 -11.67 -6.83 -1.34
CA ARG A 49 -12.76 -7.34 -2.18
C ARG A 49 -13.94 -7.76 -1.32
N THR A 50 -15.15 -7.43 -1.76
CA THR A 50 -16.40 -7.86 -1.11
C THR A 50 -16.65 -9.36 -1.29
N GLU A 51 -16.37 -9.89 -2.48
CA GLU A 51 -16.47 -11.32 -2.76
C GLU A 51 -15.12 -12.01 -2.49
N PRO A 52 -15.08 -13.10 -1.71
CA PRO A 52 -13.85 -13.82 -1.45
C PRO A 52 -13.26 -14.45 -2.73
N GLY A 53 -11.95 -14.30 -2.92
CA GLY A 53 -11.20 -14.86 -4.03
C GLY A 53 -9.69 -14.85 -3.81
N PRO A 54 -8.89 -15.33 -4.78
CA PRO A 54 -7.44 -15.45 -4.64
C PRO A 54 -6.71 -14.11 -4.44
N PHE A 55 -7.38 -12.99 -4.71
CA PHE A 55 -6.85 -11.62 -4.55
C PHE A 55 -7.46 -10.88 -3.34
N THR A 56 -8.34 -11.51 -2.58
CA THR A 56 -8.84 -10.93 -1.33
C THR A 56 -7.69 -10.88 -0.33
N ARG A 57 -7.41 -9.70 0.20
CA ARG A 57 -6.38 -9.45 1.22
C ARG A 57 -7.00 -8.63 2.34
N PHE A 58 -6.46 -8.76 3.55
CA PHE A 58 -6.69 -7.77 4.59
C PHE A 58 -6.00 -6.46 4.23
N THR A 59 -6.58 -5.35 4.67
CA THR A 59 -6.02 -4.01 4.51
C THR A 59 -6.50 -3.11 5.65
N ASN A 60 -5.68 -2.15 6.03
CA ASN A 60 -6.07 -1.10 6.97
C ASN A 60 -5.66 0.29 6.48
N MET A 61 -5.34 0.42 5.18
CA MET A 61 -5.11 1.68 4.47
C MET A 61 -5.08 1.42 2.96
N ASN A 62 -5.72 2.31 2.19
CA ASN A 62 -5.74 2.22 0.73
C ASN A 62 -5.47 3.60 0.10
N ILE A 63 -4.69 3.63 -0.99
CA ILE A 63 -4.36 4.87 -1.72
C ILE A 63 -4.50 4.62 -3.22
N ILE A 64 -4.88 5.66 -3.95
CA ILE A 64 -5.03 5.65 -5.40
C ILE A 64 -4.15 6.74 -6.01
N PHE A 65 -3.29 6.38 -6.96
CA PHE A 65 -2.53 7.30 -7.79
C PHE A 65 -3.10 7.34 -9.20
N VAL A 66 -3.19 8.53 -9.78
CA VAL A 66 -3.58 8.75 -11.18
C VAL A 66 -2.33 9.14 -11.97
N GLU A 67 -1.49 8.14 -12.26
CA GLU A 67 -0.15 8.30 -12.84
C GLU A 67 0.16 7.11 -13.78
N PRO A 68 1.06 7.26 -14.76
CA PRO A 68 1.51 6.15 -15.59
C PRO A 68 1.96 4.95 -14.74
N GLN A 69 1.45 3.75 -15.02
CA GLN A 69 1.75 2.60 -14.17
C GLN A 69 3.18 2.06 -14.34
N SER A 70 3.74 2.15 -15.55
CA SER A 70 4.98 1.46 -15.88
C SER A 70 6.18 2.04 -15.14
N GLY A 71 7.11 1.17 -14.76
CA GLY A 71 8.33 1.53 -14.08
C GLY A 71 8.36 1.05 -12.65
N ARG A 72 9.33 1.58 -11.91
CA ARG A 72 9.67 1.12 -10.57
C ARG A 72 8.91 1.90 -9.52
N TRP A 73 8.18 1.19 -8.67
CA TRP A 73 7.47 1.70 -7.51
C TRP A 73 8.19 1.25 -6.25
N GLU A 74 8.62 2.21 -5.43
CA GLU A 74 9.20 1.92 -4.11
C GLU A 74 8.30 2.48 -3.03
N ILE A 75 7.95 1.64 -2.06
CA ILE A 75 6.96 1.91 -1.03
C ILE A 75 7.60 1.62 0.33
N GLN A 76 7.84 2.67 1.10
CA GLN A 76 8.42 2.59 2.43
C GLN A 76 7.36 2.88 3.48
N LEU A 77 7.12 1.96 4.41
CA LEU A 77 6.32 2.22 5.60
C LEU A 77 6.99 3.26 6.48
N ILE A 78 6.22 4.20 7.00
CA ILE A 78 6.66 5.19 7.99
C ILE A 78 5.73 5.24 9.20
N ASP A 79 6.29 5.53 10.37
CA ASP A 79 5.54 5.78 11.60
C ASP A 79 4.97 7.22 11.66
N ALA A 80 4.29 7.54 12.77
CA ALA A 80 3.68 8.85 13.01
C ALA A 80 4.72 10.00 13.06
N GLU A 81 5.97 9.71 13.43
CA GLU A 81 7.09 10.65 13.39
C GLU A 81 7.78 10.73 12.02
N ARG A 82 7.20 10.10 11.00
CA ARG A 82 7.72 9.99 9.62
C ARG A 82 9.05 9.26 9.51
N ARG A 83 9.37 8.38 10.46
CA ARG A 83 10.57 7.55 10.40
C ARG A 83 10.28 6.27 9.62
N PRO A 84 11.20 5.81 8.75
CA PRO A 84 11.07 4.53 8.07
C PRO A 84 10.96 3.36 9.03
N VAL A 85 10.02 2.46 8.78
CA VAL A 85 9.80 1.22 9.55
C VAL A 85 9.95 0.02 8.62
N GLY A 86 10.96 -0.81 8.88
CA GLY A 86 11.25 -1.98 8.05
C GLY A 86 11.74 -1.64 6.63
N PRO A 87 11.95 -2.66 5.78
CA PRO A 87 12.43 -2.46 4.42
C PRO A 87 11.35 -1.91 3.48
N PRO A 88 11.73 -1.21 2.40
CA PRO A 88 10.78 -0.82 1.37
C PRO A 88 10.32 -2.02 0.56
N ALA A 89 9.06 -2.02 0.14
CA ALA A 89 8.55 -2.91 -0.89
C ALA A 89 8.80 -2.30 -2.27
N VAL A 90 9.29 -3.11 -3.21
CA VAL A 90 9.63 -2.66 -4.56
C VAL A 90 8.85 -3.47 -5.58
N PHE A 91 8.24 -2.78 -6.55
CA PHE A 91 7.48 -3.37 -7.64
C PHE A 91 7.94 -2.78 -8.96
N ASP A 92 8.15 -3.62 -9.96
CA ASP A 92 8.41 -3.20 -11.33
C ASP A 92 7.17 -3.52 -12.16
N LEU A 93 6.46 -2.48 -12.59
CA LEU A 93 5.23 -2.62 -13.39
C LEU A 93 5.53 -2.40 -14.88
N THR A 94 4.82 -3.14 -15.72
CA THR A 94 4.83 -2.94 -17.17
C THR A 94 3.60 -2.13 -17.61
N ALA A 95 3.64 -1.61 -18.84
CA ALA A 95 2.54 -0.79 -19.37
C ALA A 95 1.27 -1.59 -19.64
N ASP A 96 1.35 -2.91 -19.75
CA ASP A 96 0.25 -3.84 -20.02
C ASP A 96 -0.35 -4.48 -18.76
N GLU A 97 0.17 -4.17 -17.56
CA GLU A 97 -0.39 -4.68 -16.31
C GLU A 97 -1.87 -4.26 -16.16
N ILE A 98 -2.71 -5.25 -15.86
CA ILE A 98 -4.17 -5.10 -15.86
C ILE A 98 -4.68 -4.82 -14.45
N THR A 99 -4.08 -5.45 -13.44
CA THR A 99 -4.58 -5.37 -12.05
C THR A 99 -4.24 -4.05 -11.39
N ARG A 100 -3.00 -3.58 -11.57
CA ARG A 100 -2.51 -2.28 -11.07
C ARG A 100 -2.68 -2.09 -9.56
N GLU A 101 -2.62 -3.20 -8.83
CA GLU A 101 -2.79 -3.25 -7.39
C GLU A 101 -1.51 -3.75 -6.73
N LEU A 102 -0.96 -2.90 -5.86
CA LEU A 102 0.24 -3.19 -5.11
C LEU A 102 -0.17 -3.53 -3.67
N TYR A 103 0.14 -4.74 -3.25
CA TYR A 103 -0.22 -5.24 -1.92
C TYR A 103 1.02 -5.24 -1.04
N VAL A 104 1.00 -4.42 0.01
CA VAL A 104 2.12 -4.25 0.93
C VAL A 104 1.70 -4.67 2.33
N ARG A 105 2.49 -5.53 2.97
CA ARG A 105 2.17 -6.09 4.28
C ARG A 105 3.36 -5.99 5.21
N TYR A 106 3.12 -5.47 6.41
CA TYR A 106 4.11 -5.37 7.48
C TYR A 106 3.56 -5.97 8.76
N ARG A 107 4.41 -6.75 9.44
CA ARG A 107 4.11 -7.31 10.75
C ARG A 107 5.06 -6.69 11.76
N GLN A 108 4.51 -6.09 12.81
CA GLN A 108 5.24 -5.76 14.03
C GLN A 108 5.30 -7.02 14.90
N GLU A 109 6.50 -7.39 15.35
CA GLU A 109 6.70 -8.48 16.31
C GLU A 109 6.45 -8.02 17.75
#